data_AF-A0A915N2J8-F1
#
_entry.id   AF-A0A915N2J8-F1
#
_cell.length_a   1.000
_cell.length_b   1.000
_cell.length_c   1.000
_cell.angle_alpha   90.00
_cell.angle_beta   90.00
_cell.angle_gamma   90.00
#
_symmetry.space_group_name_H-M   'P 1'
#
loop_
_entity.id
_entity.type
_entity.pdbx_description
1 polymer ?
#
loop_
_entity_poly.entity_id
_entity_poly.type
_entity_poly.pdbx_seq_one_letter_code
_entity_poly.pdbx_strand_id
1 'polypeptide(L)'
;TVIRALLFNQTVKDSVDAPRFHNQFIPHVTYQIIKHLVKTRHQNMTSIEKQASVVQALILMDDGFIHGNSDFRRKTATYPAGY
;
A
#
# COMPACT_ATOMS: atom_id res chain seq x y z
N THR A 1 2.25 -3.35 0.93
CA THR A 1 3.70 -3.04 0.94
C THR A 1 4.53 -4.31 0.93
N VAL A 2 4.55 -5.13 1.99
CA VAL A 2 5.42 -6.34 2.06
C VAL A 2 5.20 -7.33 0.89
N ILE A 3 3.95 -7.70 0.61
CA ILE A 3 3.62 -8.58 -0.54
C ILE A 3 4.19 -8.04 -1.85
N ARG A 4 4.10 -6.72 -2.07
CA ARG A 4 4.56 -6.07 -3.30
C ARG A 4 6.08 -6.08 -3.40
N ALA A 5 6.77 -5.78 -2.30
CA ALA A 5 8.23 -5.80 -2.26
C ALA A 5 8.77 -7.21 -2.45
N LEU A 6 8.25 -8.19 -1.70
CA LEU A 6 8.80 -9.56 -1.70
C LEU A 6 8.34 -10.41 -2.88
N LEU A 7 7.05 -10.37 -3.25
CA LEU A 7 6.50 -11.29 -4.24
C LEU A 7 6.45 -10.68 -5.65
N PHE A 8 6.38 -9.36 -5.77
CA PHE A 8 6.34 -8.66 -7.05
C PHE A 8 7.63 -7.91 -7.36
N ASN A 9 8.65 -8.04 -6.51
CA ASN A 9 9.96 -7.40 -6.65
C ASN A 9 9.86 -5.89 -6.95
N GLN A 10 8.86 -5.23 -6.35
CA GLN A 10 8.63 -3.80 -6.54
C GLN A 10 9.56 -2.99 -5.63
N THR A 11 10.02 -1.83 -6.13
CA THR A 11 10.82 -0.90 -5.31
C THR A 11 10.07 -0.50 -4.03
N VAL A 12 10.80 -0.07 -3.00
CA VAL A 12 10.17 0.45 -1.77
C VAL A 12 9.18 1.57 -2.07
N LYS A 13 9.48 2.40 -3.07
CA LYS A 13 8.61 3.49 -3.54
C LYS A 13 7.31 2.95 -4.13
N ASP A 14 7.41 2.09 -5.13
CA ASP A 14 6.24 1.51 -5.82
C ASP A 14 5.36 0.71 -4.85
N SER A 15 6.00 -0.04 -3.95
CA SER A 15 5.32 -0.88 -2.96
C SER A 15 4.47 -0.08 -1.96
N VAL A 16 4.93 1.11 -1.57
CA VAL A 16 4.24 2.01 -0.63
C VAL A 16 3.19 2.85 -1.35
N ASP A 17 3.50 3.33 -2.55
CA ASP A 17 2.66 4.26 -3.30
C ASP A 17 1.49 3.55 -4.00
N ALA A 18 1.62 2.25 -4.27
CA ALA A 18 0.58 1.49 -4.93
C ALA A 18 -0.79 1.56 -4.22
N PRO A 19 -1.90 1.44 -4.98
CA PRO A 19 -3.23 1.32 -4.40
C PRO A 19 -3.33 0.16 -3.41
N ARG A 20 -4.08 0.39 -2.33
CA ARG A 20 -4.29 -0.55 -1.22
C ARG A 20 -5.77 -0.87 -1.14
N PHE A 21 -6.12 -2.14 -1.10
CA PHE A 21 -7.46 -2.59 -0.75
C PHE A 21 -7.42 -3.26 0.63
N HIS A 22 -8.53 -3.20 1.36
CA HIS A 22 -8.65 -3.80 2.69
C HIS A 22 -9.98 -4.54 2.80
N ASN A 23 -9.97 -5.78 3.29
CA ASN A 23 -11.16 -6.53 3.68
C ASN A 23 -10.90 -7.08 5.09
N GLN A 24 -11.88 -6.93 5.97
CA GLN A 24 -11.87 -7.49 7.32
C GLN A 24 -13.07 -8.42 7.46
N PHE A 25 -12.95 -9.45 8.32
CA PHE A 25 -14.03 -10.43 8.48
C PHE A 25 -15.32 -9.76 8.96
N ILE A 26 -15.24 -8.80 9.89
CA ILE A 26 -16.38 -8.00 10.33
C ILE A 26 -15.96 -6.52 10.34
N PRO A 27 -16.75 -5.62 9.72
CA PRO A 27 -17.81 -5.87 8.74
C PRO A 27 -17.28 -6.46 7.42
N HIS A 28 -18.10 -7.28 6.74
CA HIS A 28 -17.83 -7.85 5.41
C HIS A 28 -17.90 -6.80 4.29
N VAL A 29 -16.98 -5.84 4.32
CA VAL A 29 -16.85 -4.76 3.34
C VAL A 29 -15.40 -4.68 2.89
N THR A 30 -15.18 -4.67 1.58
CA THR A 30 -13.88 -4.40 1.00
C THR A 30 -13.76 -2.92 0.67
N TYR A 31 -12.75 -2.25 1.22
CA TYR A 31 -12.46 -0.85 0.95
C TYR A 31 -11.51 -0.75 -0.25
N GLN A 32 -12.04 -0.24 -1.36
CA GLN A 32 -11.52 -0.10 -2.74
C GLN A 32 -12.39 -0.86 -3.74
N ILE A 33 -12.76 -0.18 -4.83
CA ILE A 33 -13.61 -0.75 -5.87
C ILE A 33 -12.73 -1.39 -6.95
N ILE A 34 -12.82 -2.71 -7.06
CA ILE A 34 -12.31 -3.48 -8.21
C ILE A 34 -13.52 -3.97 -8.99
N LYS A 35 -13.88 -3.26 -10.07
CA LYS A 35 -15.11 -3.51 -10.86
C LYS A 35 -15.27 -4.98 -11.27
N HIS A 36 -14.17 -5.66 -11.59
CA HIS A 36 -14.20 -7.07 -11.93
C HIS A 36 -14.69 -7.93 -10.77
N LEU A 37 -14.19 -7.72 -9.55
CA LEU A 37 -14.57 -8.52 -8.37
C LEU A 37 -16.03 -8.28 -7.94
N VAL A 38 -16.54 -7.06 -8.12
CA VAL A 38 -17.96 -6.77 -7.89
C VAL A 38 -18.83 -7.56 -8.88
N LYS A 39 -18.45 -7.57 -10.16
CA LYS A 39 -19.24 -8.22 -11.23
C LYS A 39 -19.14 -9.74 -11.22
N THR A 40 -17.95 -10.31 -10.98
CA THR A 40 -17.69 -11.75 -11.17
C THR A 40 -17.63 -12.54 -9.88
N ARG A 41 -17.36 -11.88 -8.74
CA ARG A 41 -17.15 -12.54 -7.44
C ARG A 41 -18.09 -12.03 -6.35
N HIS A 42 -19.09 -11.21 -6.71
CA HIS A 42 -20.09 -10.65 -5.81
C HIS A 42 -19.49 -10.02 -4.54
N GLN A 43 -18.29 -9.46 -4.65
CA GLN A 43 -17.63 -8.82 -3.50
C GLN A 43 -18.39 -7.56 -3.11
N ASN A 44 -18.72 -7.44 -1.82
CA ASN A 44 -19.26 -6.21 -1.26
C ASN A 44 -18.12 -5.20 -1.10
N MET A 45 -18.08 -4.21 -1.98
CA MET A 45 -17.00 -3.24 -2.04
C MET A 45 -17.54 -1.82 -1.84
N THR A 46 -16.83 -1.01 -1.06
CA THR A 46 -17.14 0.40 -0.83
C THR A 46 -15.90 1.23 -1.12
N SER A 47 -16.08 2.36 -1.81
CA SER A 47 -15.00 3.33 -1.98
C SER A 47 -14.87 4.17 -0.71
N ILE A 48 -13.65 4.37 -0.25
CA ILE A 48 -13.34 5.37 0.78
C ILE A 48 -12.54 6.49 0.12
N GLU A 49 -12.89 7.74 0.40
CA GLU A 49 -12.18 8.89 -0.17
C GLU A 49 -10.71 8.93 0.24
N LYS A 50 -10.40 8.51 1.47
CA LYS A 50 -9.05 8.58 2.01
C LYS A 50 -8.76 7.44 2.96
N GLN A 51 -7.70 6.70 2.65
CA GLN A 51 -7.13 5.74 3.58
C GLN A 51 -6.25 6.47 4.58
N ALA A 52 -6.59 6.38 5.87
CA ALA A 52 -5.88 7.08 6.96
C ALA A 52 -4.51 6.49 7.32
N SER A 53 -4.19 5.31 6.78
CA SER A 53 -2.92 4.63 7.04
C SER A 53 -1.78 5.29 6.26
N VAL A 54 -0.72 5.65 6.98
CA VAL A 54 0.54 6.18 6.45
C VAL A 54 1.63 5.14 6.72
N VAL A 55 2.40 4.81 5.69
CA VAL A 55 3.53 3.87 5.81
C VAL A 55 4.86 4.64 5.71
N GLN A 56 5.83 4.26 6.53
CA GLN A 56 7.23 4.65 6.39
C GLN A 56 8.02 3.35 6.32
N ALA A 57 8.82 3.17 5.28
CA ALA A 57 9.47 1.89 5.01
C ALA A 57 10.96 2.09 4.71
N LEU A 58 11.77 1.15 5.20
CA LEU A 58 13.18 0.98 4.88
C LEU A 58 13.38 -0.47 4.44
N ILE A 59 14.14 -0.68 3.37
CA ILE A 59 14.47 -2.01 2.84
C ILE A 59 15.98 -2.05 2.59
N LEU A 60 16.65 -3.09 3.09
CA LEU A 60 18.01 -3.41 2.71
C LEU A 60 17.96 -4.13 1.36
N MET A 61 18.62 -3.58 0.35
CA MET A 61 18.70 -4.13 -0.98
C MET A 61 20.01 -4.91 -1.16
N ASP A 62 20.06 -5.80 -2.15
CA ASP A 62 21.25 -6.62 -2.46
C ASP A 62 22.45 -5.79 -2.94
N ASP A 63 22.22 -4.53 -3.32
CA ASP A 63 23.27 -3.55 -3.63
C ASP A 63 24.04 -3.07 -2.38
N GLY A 64 23.63 -3.52 -1.19
CA GLY A 64 24.21 -3.14 0.10
C GLY A 64 23.70 -1.82 0.66
N PHE A 65 22.77 -1.14 -0.04
CA PHE A 65 22.20 0.13 0.38
C PHE A 65 20.82 -0.05 1.03
N ILE A 66 20.47 0.89 1.91
CA ILE A 66 19.13 0.99 2.49
C ILE A 66 18.30 1.94 1.64
N HIS A 67 17.20 1.44 1.09
CA HIS A 67 16.26 2.22 0.31
C HIS A 67 15.05 2.57 1.19
N GLY A 68 14.74 3.86 1.28
CA GLY A 68 13.64 4.37 2.10
C GLY A 68 12.53 5.04 1.28
N ASN A 69 11.29 4.93 1.74
CA ASN A 69 10.19 5.75 1.23
C ASN A 69 9.23 6.21 2.34
N SER A 70 8.78 7.45 2.21
CA SER A 70 7.71 8.05 3.01
C SER A 70 6.42 8.09 2.18
N ASP A 71 5.32 7.56 2.72
CA ASP A 71 4.03 7.55 2.03
C ASP A 71 3.48 8.97 1.79
N PHE A 72 3.26 9.30 0.51
CA PHE A 72 2.73 10.59 0.06
C PHE A 72 1.35 10.94 0.65
N ARG A 73 0.61 9.93 1.16
CA ARG A 73 -0.71 10.11 1.76
C ARG A 73 -0.65 10.83 3.12
N ARG A 74 0.54 10.97 3.71
CA ARG A 74 0.74 11.74 4.95
C ARG A 74 0.41 13.22 4.69
N LYS A 75 -0.33 13.83 5.62
CA LYS A 75 -0.68 15.26 5.55
C LYS A 75 0.55 16.18 5.70
N THR A 76 1.47 15.78 6.57
CA THR A 76 2.74 16.50 6.78
C THR A 76 3.80 15.90 5.87
N ALA A 77 4.44 16.74 5.06
CA ALA A 77 5.55 16.32 4.23
C ALA A 77 6.66 15.72 5.11
N THR A 78 7.02 14.48 4.84
CA THR A 78 8.15 13.80 5.48
C THR A 78 8.92 13.05 4.42
N TYR A 79 10.23 13.02 4.58
CA TYR A 79 11.15 12.38 3.65
C TYR A 79 12.07 11.46 4.45
N PRO A 80 12.42 10.28 3.91
CA PRO A 80 13.46 9.46 4.50
C PRO A 80 14.81 10.20 4.38
N ALA A 81 15.63 10.13 5.42
CA ALA A 81 16.96 10.73 5.46
C ALA A 81 17.95 9.74 6.10
N GLY A 82 19.20 9.77 5.65
CA GLY A 82 20.28 8.87 6.09
C GLY A 82 21.64 9.39 5.63
N TYR A 83 22.71 8.74 6.09
CA TYR A 83 24.11 9.00 5.74
C TYR A 83 24.83 7.69 5.40
#